data_AF-A0A2S2G589-F1
#
_entry.id   AF-A0A2S2G589-F1
#
_cell.length_a   1.000
_cell.length_b   1.000
_cell.length_c   1.000
_cell.angle_alpha   90.00
_cell.angle_beta   90.00
_cell.angle_gamma   90.00
#
_symmetry.space_group_name_H-M   'P 1'
#
loop_
_entity.id
_entity.type
_entity.pdbx_description
1 polymer ?
#
loop_
_entity_poly.entity_id
_entity_poly.type
_entity_poly.pdbx_seq_one_letter_code
_entity_poly.pdbx_strand_id
1 'polypeptide(L)' 'MPQRGTGFLVRAVFGNHRILVIGILGTLAGVTGSVAAVSEGAGVLGLLAFLGIGVAGLFLTLGYVRTAASRREATRRPR' A
#
# COMPACT_ATOMS: atom_id res chain seq x y z
N MET A 1 12.30 -22.21 15.27
CA MET A 1 11.71 -22.18 13.91
C MET A 1 10.33 -21.50 13.92
N PRO A 2 10.23 -20.18 13.67
CA PRO A 2 8.95 -19.59 13.25
C PRO A 2 9.15 -18.56 12.13
N GLN A 3 9.11 -18.96 10.86
CA GLN A 3 9.16 -18.03 9.72
C GLN A 3 8.18 -18.38 8.59
N ARG A 4 7.51 -19.53 8.66
CA ARG A 4 6.59 -20.00 7.61
C ARG A 4 5.20 -19.37 7.70
N GLY A 5 4.70 -19.06 8.90
CA GLY A 5 3.34 -18.53 9.09
C GLY A 5 3.15 -17.10 8.57
N THR A 6 4.09 -16.20 8.88
CA THR A 6 4.00 -14.78 8.50
C THR A 6 4.10 -14.57 7.00
N GLY A 7 4.96 -15.34 6.31
CA GLY A 7 5.09 -15.28 4.85
C GLY A 7 3.84 -15.73 4.11
N PHE A 8 3.09 -16.68 4.66
CA PHE A 8 1.81 -17.13 4.09
C PHE A 8 0.72 -16.07 4.24
N LEU A 9 0.58 -15.46 5.43
CA LEU A 9 -0.38 -14.40 5.67
C LEU A 9 -0.12 -13.16 4.80
N VAL A 10 1.15 -12.73 4.69
CA VAL A 10 1.54 -11.62 3.81
C VAL A 10 1.19 -11.95 2.35
N ARG A 11 1.47 -13.17 1.87
CA ARG A 11 1.10 -13.59 0.50
C ARG A 11 -0.40 -13.71 0.27
N ALA A 12 -1.18 -14.03 1.30
CA ALA A 12 -2.63 -14.13 1.21
C ALA A 12 -3.27 -12.74 1.15
N VAL A 13 -2.82 -11.83 2.02
CA VAL A 13 -3.30 -10.44 2.07
C VAL A 13 -2.86 -9.69 0.82
N PHE A 14 -1.56 -9.60 0.55
CA PHE A 14 -1.00 -8.89 -0.60
C PHE A 14 -1.07 -9.67 -1.92
N GLY A 15 -1.65 -10.88 -1.92
CA GLY A 15 -1.97 -11.60 -3.15
C GLY A 15 -3.36 -11.27 -3.69
N ASN A 16 -4.20 -10.58 -2.90
CA ASN A 16 -5.55 -10.22 -3.29
C ASN A 16 -5.58 -8.84 -3.96
N HIS A 17 -6.13 -8.76 -5.17
CA HIS A 17 -6.20 -7.54 -5.97
C HIS A 17 -6.95 -6.41 -5.26
N ARG A 18 -7.86 -6.73 -4.33
CA ARG A 18 -8.57 -5.70 -3.53
C ARG A 18 -7.61 -4.85 -2.69
N ILE A 19 -6.48 -5.41 -2.22
CA ILE A 19 -5.48 -4.65 -1.46
C ILE A 19 -4.79 -3.63 -2.36
N LEU A 20 -4.55 -3.96 -3.63
CA LEU A 20 -4.03 -3.01 -4.60
C LEU A 20 -5.02 -1.85 -4.83
N VAL A 21 -6.30 -2.17 -5.02
CA VAL A 21 -7.35 -1.15 -5.21
C VAL A 21 -7.46 -0.24 -3.99
N ILE A 22 -7.53 -0.81 -2.78
CA ILE A 22 -7.57 -0.04 -1.53
C ILE A 22 -6.31 0.82 -1.37
N GLY A 23 -5.14 0.28 -1.71
CA GLY A 23 -3.88 1.01 -1.68
C GLY A 23 -3.90 2.24 -2.59
N ILE A 24 -4.31 2.06 -3.85
CA ILE A 24 -4.42 3.15 -4.83
C ILE A 24 -5.42 4.20 -4.36
N LEU A 25 -6.61 3.78 -3.90
CA LEU A 25 -7.63 4.69 -3.38
C LEU A 25 -7.13 5.47 -2.16
N GLY A 26 -6.43 4.83 -1.24
CA GLY A 26 -5.81 5.48 -0.08
C GLY A 26 -4.75 6.50 -0.48
N THR A 27 -3.88 6.15 -1.44
CA THR A 27 -2.88 7.09 -1.97
C THR A 27 -3.55 8.30 -2.63
N LEU A 28 -4.56 8.07 -3.47
CA LEU A 28 -5.32 9.14 -4.11
C LEU A 28 -6.00 10.03 -3.09
N ALA A 29 -6.70 9.46 -2.11
CA ALA A 29 -7.37 10.21 -1.05
C ALA A 29 -6.38 11.05 -0.22
N GLY A 30 -5.19 10.53 0.06
CA GLY A 30 -4.15 11.27 0.75
C GLY A 30 -3.61 12.44 -0.07
N VAL A 31 -3.40 12.25 -1.38
CA VAL A 31 -2.92 13.31 -2.28
C VAL A 31 -3.99 14.39 -2.46
N THR A 32 -5.21 14.02 -2.86
CA THR A 32 -6.29 14.99 -3.08
C THR A 32 -6.67 15.72 -1.80
N GLY A 33 -6.73 15.00 -0.67
CA GLY A 33 -6.98 15.58 0.63
C GLY A 33 -5.87 16.52 1.09
N SER A 34 -4.59 16.19 0.83
CA SER A 34 -3.48 17.09 1.14
C SER A 34 -3.54 18.37 0.30
N VAL A 35 -3.84 18.26 -1.00
CA VAL A 35 -3.99 19.44 -1.88
C VAL A 35 -5.13 20.33 -1.40
N ALA A 36 -6.30 19.75 -1.10
CA ALA A 36 -7.45 20.50 -0.57
C ALA A 36 -7.10 21.17 0.77
N ALA A 37 -6.47 20.44 1.68
CA ALA A 37 -6.03 20.96 2.97
C ALA A 37 -5.05 22.14 2.83
N VAL A 38 -4.09 22.09 1.89
CA VAL A 38 -3.21 23.24 1.61
C VAL A 38 -4.02 24.42 1.07
N SER A 39 -4.92 24.18 0.11
CA SER A 39 -5.73 25.24 -0.51
C SER A 39 -6.67 25.94 0.47
N GLU A 40 -7.19 25.22 1.47
CA GLU A 40 -8.08 25.74 2.49
C GLU A 40 -7.32 26.37 3.69
N GLY A 41 -5.98 26.34 3.68
CA GLY A 41 -5.17 26.83 4.80
C GLY A 41 -5.28 25.96 6.05
N ALA A 42 -5.54 24.66 5.89
CA ALA A 42 -5.63 23.72 6.99
C ALA A 42 -4.35 23.70 7.82
N GLY A 43 -4.51 23.59 9.13
CA GLY A 43 -3.38 23.44 10.05
C GLY A 43 -2.56 22.17 9.77
N VAL A 44 -1.34 22.16 10.29
CA VAL A 44 -0.36 21.07 10.13
C VAL A 44 -0.97 19.69 10.42
N LEU A 45 -1.86 19.58 11.41
CA LEU A 45 -2.51 18.32 11.77
C LEU A 45 -3.39 17.75 10.64
N GLY A 46 -4.08 18.61 9.89
CA GLY A 46 -4.89 18.19 8.74
C GLY A 46 -4.02 17.64 7.61
N LEU A 47 -2.91 18.32 7.31
CA LEU A 47 -1.94 17.85 6.33
C LEU A 47 -1.31 16.52 6.74
N LEU A 48 -0.93 16.37 8.02
CA LEU A 48 -0.38 15.11 8.52
C LEU A 48 -1.38 13.96 8.46
N ALA A 49 -2.67 14.21 8.69
CA ALA A 49 -3.71 13.19 8.57
C ALA A 49 -3.82 12.67 7.13
N PHE A 50 -3.91 13.58 6.14
CA PHE A 50 -3.98 13.18 4.73
C PHE A 50 -2.69 12.55 4.23
N LEU A 51 -1.54 13.05 4.67
CA LEU A 51 -0.24 12.44 4.39
C LEU A 51 -0.19 11.01 4.94
N GLY A 52 -0.65 10.78 6.17
CA GLY A 52 -0.73 9.46 6.77
C GLY A 52 -1.59 8.49 5.97
N ILE A 53 -2.77 8.93 5.52
CA ILE A 53 -3.66 8.14 4.65
C ILE A 53 -2.97 7.79 3.33
N GLY A 54 -2.31 8.77 2.71
CA GLY A 54 -1.61 8.58 1.44
C GLY A 54 -0.46 7.59 1.55
N VAL A 55 0.35 7.72 2.60
CA VAL A 55 1.47 6.82 2.90
C VAL A 55 0.98 5.40 3.20
N ALA A 56 -0.07 5.24 3.99
CA ALA A 56 -0.67 3.93 4.26
C ALA A 56 -1.15 3.25 2.96
N GLY A 57 -1.84 3.98 2.10
CA GLY A 57 -2.25 3.48 0.77
C GLY A 57 -1.06 3.09 -0.10
N LEU A 58 0.03 3.86 -0.05
CA LEU A 58 1.24 3.57 -0.81
C LEU A 58 1.91 2.28 -0.31
N PHE A 59 2.01 2.10 1.00
CA PHE A 59 2.52 0.86 1.60
C PHE A 59 1.72 -0.36 1.16
N LEU A 60 0.38 -0.25 1.11
CA LEU A 60 -0.47 -1.34 0.65
C LEU A 60 -0.21 -1.69 -0.83
N THR A 61 -0.10 -0.66 -1.67
CA THR A 61 0.20 -0.79 -3.10
C THR A 61 1.56 -1.45 -3.32
N LEU A 62 2.62 -0.96 -2.65
CA LEU A 62 3.97 -1.50 -2.76
C LEU A 62 4.07 -2.93 -2.23
N GLY A 63 3.38 -3.24 -1.12
CA GLY A 63 3.32 -4.59 -0.58
C GLY A 63 2.71 -5.58 -1.57
N TYR A 64 1.65 -5.17 -2.27
CA TYR A 64 1.04 -5.98 -3.34
C TYR A 64 2.00 -6.17 -4.50
N VAL A 65 2.57 -5.08 -5.03
CA VAL A 65 3.49 -5.12 -6.18
C VAL A 65 4.70 -6.01 -5.88
N ARG A 66 5.32 -5.85 -4.71
CA ARG A 66 6.44 -6.69 -4.28
C ARG A 66 6.04 -8.16 -4.20
N THR A 67 4.88 -8.46 -3.63
CA THR A 67 4.39 -9.83 -3.52
C THR A 67 4.10 -10.43 -4.89
N ALA A 68 3.52 -9.66 -5.81
CA ALA A 68 3.27 -10.07 -7.19
C ALA A 68 4.58 -10.30 -7.97
N ALA A 69 5.56 -9.40 -7.81
CA ALA A 69 6.89 -9.54 -8.41
C ALA A 69 7.62 -10.79 -7.91
N SER A 70 7.64 -11.03 -6.60
CA SER A 70 8.24 -12.24 -6.02
C SER A 70 7.54 -13.53 -6.45
N ARG A 71 6.24 -13.50 -6.77
CA ARG A 71 5.55 -14.64 -7.39
C ARG A 71 6.03 -14.88 -8.83
N ARG A 72 6.18 -13.82 -9.62
CA ARG A 72 6.68 -13.91 -11.01
C ARG A 72 8.11 -14.44 -11.08
N GLU A 73 8.99 -13.99 -10.19
CA GLU A 73 10.38 -14.50 -10.10
C GLU A 73 10.42 -16.00 -9.76
N ALA A 74 9.57 -16.45 -8.84
CA ALA A 74 9.48 -17.87 -8.48
C ALA A 74 9.02 -18.75 -9.66
N THR A 75 8.15 -18.23 -10.53
CA THR A 75 7.72 -18.95 -11.75
C THR A 75 8.72 -18.87 -12.91
N ARG A 76 9.62 -17.86 -12.92
CA ARG A 76 10.55 -17.61 -14.03
C ARG A 76 11.89 -18.32 -13.90
N ARG A 77 12.23 -18.85 -12.73
CA ARG A 77 13.35 -19.78 -12.53
C ARG A 77 12.81 -21.22 -12.54
N PRO A 78 12.64 -21.87 -13.71
CA PRO A 78 12.60 -23.31 -13.73
C PRO A 78 13.97 -23.81 -13.25
N ARG A 79 13.96 -24.82 -12.37
CA ARG A 79 15.17 -25.55 -11.96
C ARG A 79 15.88 -26.14 -13.18
#